data_AF-A0A3A4W5D8-F1
#
_entry.id   AF-A0A3A4W5D8-F1
#
_cell.length_a   1.000
_cell.length_b   1.000
_cell.length_c   1.000
_cell.angle_alpha   90.00
_cell.angle_beta   90.00
_cell.angle_gamma   90.00
#
_symmetry.space_group_name_H-M   'P 1'
#
loop_
_entity.id
_entity.type
_entity.pdbx_description
1 polymer ?
#
loop_
_entity_poly.entity_id
_entity_poly.type
_entity_poly.pdbx_seq_one_letter_code
_entity_poly.pdbx_strand_id
1 'polypeptide(L)' 'FYRRFSMPDTADSERISATGKNGVLEIVIPKHERVQPRKIQVRVQ' A
#
# COMPACT_ATOMS: atom_id res chain seq x y z
N PHE A 1 -24.04 -10.91 2.16
CA PHE A 1 -23.39 -9.63 2.56
C PHE A 1 -22.19 -9.42 1.66
N TYR A 2 -22.04 -8.24 1.06
CA TYR A 2 -20.95 -7.91 0.13
C TYR A 2 -20.49 -6.48 0.39
N ARG A 3 -19.17 -6.28 0.48
CA ARG A 3 -18.55 -4.97 0.67
C ARG A 3 -17.46 -4.82 -0.39
N ARG A 4 -17.40 -3.63 -0.97
CA ARG A 4 -16.37 -3.24 -1.93
C ARG A 4 -15.79 -1.91 -1.50
N PHE A 5 -14.47 -1.81 -1.56
CA PHE A 5 -13.72 -0.60 -1.27
C PHE A 5 -12.88 -0.26 -2.50
N SER A 6 -12.83 1.00 -2.86
CA SER A 6 -11.89 1.45 -3.89
C SER A 6 -10.51 1.60 -3.26
N MET A 7 -9.51 1.03 -3.91
CA MET A 7 -8.13 1.11 -3.45
C MET A 7 -7.47 2.38 -3.99
N PRO A 8 -6.70 3.12 -3.18
CA PRO A 8 -5.85 4.18 -3.68
C PRO A 8 -4.65 3.59 -4.44
N ASP A 9 -4.08 4.36 -5.37
CA ASP A 9 -2.90 3.94 -6.17
C ASP A 9 -1.66 3.62 -5.32
N THR A 10 -1.62 4.11 -4.08
CA THR A 10 -0.52 3.83 -3.14
C THR A 10 -0.66 2.48 -2.45
N ALA A 11 -1.75 1.74 -2.64
CA ALA A 11 -1.96 0.45 -2.00
C ALA A 11 -1.17 -0.66 -2.72
N ASP A 12 -0.45 -1.46 -1.95
CA ASP A 12 0.26 -2.63 -2.44
C ASP A 12 -0.67 -3.85 -2.38
N SER A 13 -1.36 -4.12 -3.49
CA SER A 13 -2.36 -5.19 -3.57
C SER A 13 -1.77 -6.60 -3.53
N GLU A 14 -0.47 -6.76 -3.81
CA GLU A 14 0.19 -8.07 -3.79
C GLU A 14 0.48 -8.55 -2.36
N ARG A 15 0.45 -7.64 -1.38
CA ARG A 15 0.81 -7.91 0.02
C ARG A 15 -0.36 -7.73 0.99
N ILE A 16 -1.59 -7.88 0.51
CA ILE A 16 -2.79 -7.85 1.37
C ILE A 16 -2.77 -9.07 2.31
N SER A 17 -3.12 -8.86 3.58
CA SER A 17 -3.33 -9.93 4.54
C SER A 17 -4.64 -9.75 5.31
N ALA A 18 -5.15 -10.84 5.87
CA ALA A 18 -6.39 -10.82 6.65
C ALA A 18 -6.33 -11.79 7.82
N THR A 19 -6.93 -11.40 8.94
CA THR A 19 -7.08 -12.25 10.13
C THR A 19 -8.49 -12.19 10.68
N GLY A 20 -8.95 -13.30 11.27
CA GLY A 20 -10.27 -13.40 11.89
C GLY A 20 -10.14 -13.67 13.38
N LYS A 21 -10.79 -12.86 14.23
CA LYS A 21 -10.81 -13.07 15.68
C LYS A 21 -12.12 -12.60 16.28
N ASN A 22 -12.74 -13.42 17.14
CA ASN A 22 -13.98 -13.10 17.88
C ASN A 22 -15.11 -12.56 16.98
N GLY A 23 -15.26 -13.13 15.77
CA GLY A 23 -16.29 -12.70 14.82
C GLY A 23 -15.96 -11.43 14.02
N VAL A 24 -14.74 -10.89 14.13
CA VAL A 24 -14.29 -9.71 13.38
C VAL A 24 -13.25 -10.12 12.35
N LEU A 25 -13.41 -9.63 11.12
CA LEU A 25 -12.43 -9.74 10.03
C LEU A 25 -11.60 -8.46 9.98
N GLU A 26 -10.29 -8.57 10.26
CA GLU A 26 -9.31 -7.52 10.06
C GLU A 26 -8.60 -7.73 8.73
N ILE A 27 -8.51 -6.67 7.91
CA ILE A 27 -7.82 -6.69 6.61
C ILE A 27 -6.73 -5.62 6.66
N VAL A 28 -5.49 -6.02 6.40
CA VAL A 28 -4.33 -5.13 6.34
C VAL A 28 -3.91 -4.99 4.88
N ILE A 29 -3.88 -3.75 4.40
CA ILE A 29 -3.47 -3.42 3.05
C ILE A 29 -2.27 -2.46 3.17
N PRO A 30 -1.05 -2.95 2.95
CA PRO A 30 0.14 -2.11 3.03
C PRO A 30 0.12 -1.06 1.92
N LYS A 31 0.86 0.03 2.15
CA LYS A 31 1.17 1.00 1.10
C LYS A 31 2.46 0.61 0.40
N HIS A 32 2.58 0.92 -0.88
CA HIS A 32 3.85 0.88 -1.59
C HIS A 32 4.89 1.70 -0.84
N GLU A 33 6.12 1.17 -0.81
CA GLU A 33 7.26 1.89 -0.25
C GLU A 33 7.45 3.21 -1.00
N ARG A 34 7.74 4.28 -0.25
CA ARG A 34 8.00 5.59 -0.86
C ARG A 34 9.27 5.50 -1.68
N VAL A 35 9.21 5.98 -2.92
CA VAL A 35 10.38 6.15 -3.75
C VAL A 35 11.33 7.09 -3.03
N GLN A 36 12.57 6.64 -2.80
CA GLN A 36 13.57 7.50 -2.18
C GLN A 36 13.89 8.67 -3.11
N PRO A 37 14.13 9.88 -2.57
CA PRO A 37 14.46 11.04 -3.38
C PRO A 37 15.73 10.75 -4.19
N ARG A 38 15.63 10.90 -5.51
CA ARG A 38 16.79 10.74 -6.41
C ARG A 38 17.69 11.97 -6.26
N LYS A 39 18.99 11.77 -5.99
CA LYS A 39 19.98 12.86 -6.10
C LYS A 39 20.15 13.19 -7.58
N ILE A 40 19.87 14.43 -7.96
CA ILE A 40 20.09 14.92 -9.33
C ILE A 40 21.49 15.53 -9.38
N GLN A 41 22.38 14.96 -10.19
CA GLN A 41 23.72 15.51 -10.41
C GLN A 41 23.63 16.66 -11.44
N VAL A 42 23.86 17.89 -11.00
CA VAL A 42 23.95 19.05 -11.90
C VAL A 42 25.32 19.04 -12.58
N ARG A 43 25.34 19.05 -13.93
CA ARG A 43 26.56 19.25 -14.71
C ARG A 43 26.69 20.73 -15.06
N VAL A 44 27.83 21.33 -14.73
CA VAL A 44 28.22 22.68 -15.17
C VAL A 44 29.11 22.54 -16.40
N GLN A 45 28.91 23.42 -17.39
CA GLN A 45 29.77 23.57 -18.56
C GLN A 45 30.91 24.54 -18.26
#